data_AF-A0A958J3F6-F1
#
_entry.id   AF-A0A958J3F6-F1
#
_cell.length_a   1.000
_cell.length_b   1.000
_cell.length_c   1.000
_cell.angle_alpha   90.00
_cell.angle_beta   90.00
_cell.angle_gamma   90.00
#
_symmetry.space_group_name_H-M   'P 1'
#
loop_
_entity.id
_entity.type
_entity.pdbx_description
1 polymer ?
#
loop_
_entity_poly.entity_id
_entity_poly.type
_entity_poly.pdbx_seq_one_letter_code
_entity_poly.pdbx_strand_id
1 'polypeptide(L)'
;MNAEVRQLFSVLMFLAFWVPVGASTLAADSLKREKEDVVVRVRALRGTHEGRHGLVVDERARDLEQQLNQLQFNKFKLVAAQRKVISLKGKETIPLTDGQSLTVRPMYLEPHKVGLRLKWVDRAGACILDTRMHLTPGESMLTGTDHTADSAMILAIDVKANGPDSSSKDR
;
A
#
# COMPACT_ATOMS: atom_id res chain seq x y z
N MET A 1 -42.32 54.87 13.59
CA MET A 1 -42.83 56.01 12.78
C MET A 1 -41.74 56.39 11.80
N ASN A 2 -42.12 56.80 10.57
CA ASN A 2 -41.36 56.91 9.30
C ASN A 2 -41.42 55.56 8.53
N ALA A 3 -42.28 55.29 7.53
CA ALA A 3 -42.81 56.10 6.41
C ALA A 3 -41.64 56.69 5.59
N GLU A 4 -41.47 56.50 4.27
CA GLU A 4 -42.43 56.29 3.18
C GLU A 4 -41.69 55.91 1.86
N VAL A 5 -42.42 55.26 0.94
CA VAL A 5 -42.53 55.51 -0.54
C VAL A 5 -41.28 55.35 -1.43
N ARG A 6 -41.16 54.29 -2.25
CA ARG A 6 -41.82 53.97 -3.57
C ARG A 6 -41.41 54.88 -4.74
N GLN A 7 -40.78 54.29 -5.76
CA GLN A 7 -40.98 54.53 -7.21
C GLN A 7 -40.09 53.56 -8.00
N LEU A 8 -40.35 53.15 -9.24
CA LEU A 8 -41.54 52.82 -10.03
C LEU A 8 -40.96 52.23 -11.34
N PHE A 9 -41.48 51.09 -11.80
CA PHE A 9 -41.50 50.57 -13.18
C PHE A 9 -40.26 50.73 -14.10
N SER A 10 -39.75 49.60 -14.57
CA SER A 10 -39.60 49.43 -16.02
C SER A 10 -39.91 47.99 -16.41
N VAL A 11 -41.00 47.85 -17.15
CA VAL A 11 -41.43 46.67 -17.88
C VAL A 11 -40.52 46.55 -19.09
N LEU A 12 -39.77 45.45 -19.20
CA LEU A 12 -39.36 44.96 -20.50
C LEU A 12 -39.64 43.46 -20.58
N MET A 13 -40.76 43.16 -21.24
CA MET A 13 -40.99 41.89 -21.90
C MET A 13 -39.81 41.56 -22.83
N PHE A 14 -39.16 40.42 -22.60
CA PHE A 14 -38.60 39.63 -23.69
C PHE A 14 -39.16 38.22 -23.55
N LEU A 15 -40.21 37.98 -24.33
CA LEU A 15 -40.73 36.65 -24.60
C LEU A 15 -39.75 35.91 -25.50
N ALA A 16 -39.40 34.71 -25.03
CA ALA A 16 -39.19 33.48 -25.79
C ALA A 16 -38.16 33.47 -26.93
N PHE A 17 -37.07 32.71 -26.74
CA PHE A 17 -36.55 31.69 -27.68
C PHE A 17 -35.59 30.78 -26.86
N TRP A 18 -35.95 29.50 -26.61
CA TRP A 18 -35.45 28.32 -27.36
C TRP A 18 -33.95 28.08 -27.08
N VAL A 19 -33.51 27.07 -26.32
CA VAL A 19 -33.46 25.63 -26.64
C VAL A 19 -33.26 24.82 -25.34
N PRO A 20 -34.06 23.75 -25.07
CA PRO A 20 -33.78 22.81 -24.00
C PRO A 20 -33.18 21.50 -24.58
N VAL A 21 -31.91 21.49 -24.98
CA VAL A 21 -31.22 20.28 -25.45
C VAL A 21 -29.71 20.47 -25.27
N GLY A 22 -28.94 19.65 -24.56
CA GLY A 22 -29.29 18.54 -23.70
C GLY A 22 -28.59 18.75 -22.37
N ALA A 23 -29.32 18.48 -21.29
CA ALA A 23 -28.66 18.06 -20.07
C ALA A 23 -27.82 16.85 -20.46
N SER A 24 -26.50 17.08 -20.59
CA SER A 24 -25.52 16.02 -20.65
C SER A 24 -25.72 15.19 -19.39
N THR A 25 -26.59 14.21 -19.51
CA THR A 25 -26.53 12.97 -18.77
C THR A 25 -25.20 12.33 -19.19
N LEU A 26 -24.11 12.90 -18.67
CA LEU A 26 -23.02 12.12 -18.13
C LEU A 26 -23.64 11.33 -16.98
N ALA A 27 -24.50 10.38 -17.37
CA ALA A 27 -24.92 9.27 -16.57
C ALA A 27 -23.60 8.66 -16.13
N ALA A 28 -23.20 9.03 -14.91
CA ALA A 28 -23.19 8.12 -13.78
C ALA A 28 -22.77 6.70 -14.12
N ASP A 29 -21.85 6.54 -15.06
CA ASP A 29 -20.95 5.41 -15.23
C ASP A 29 -19.84 5.51 -14.15
N SER A 30 -20.23 5.99 -12.97
CA SER A 30 -19.82 5.47 -11.67
C SER A 30 -20.30 4.03 -11.56
N LEU A 31 -19.86 3.22 -12.54
CA LEU A 31 -19.54 1.83 -12.40
C LEU A 31 -19.04 1.66 -10.98
N LYS A 32 -19.77 0.81 -10.26
CA LYS A 32 -19.39 0.19 -9.00
C LYS A 32 -18.02 -0.43 -9.26
N ARG A 33 -16.94 0.36 -9.23
CA ARG A 33 -15.58 -0.14 -9.31
C ARG A 33 -15.50 -1.04 -8.10
N GLU A 34 -15.49 -2.35 -8.36
CA GLU A 34 -15.19 -3.32 -7.34
C GLU A 34 -13.96 -2.81 -6.62
N LYS A 35 -14.05 -2.74 -5.29
CA LYS A 35 -12.93 -2.26 -4.50
C LYS A 35 -11.79 -3.23 -4.76
N GLU A 36 -10.85 -2.80 -5.58
CA GLU A 36 -9.64 -3.56 -5.81
C GLU A 36 -8.91 -3.66 -4.48
N ASP A 37 -8.72 -4.89 -4.03
CA ASP A 37 -7.98 -5.20 -2.84
C ASP A 37 -6.63 -5.79 -3.23
N VAL A 38 -5.61 -5.56 -2.40
CA VAL A 38 -4.32 -6.23 -2.52
C VAL A 38 -4.03 -7.01 -1.26
N VAL A 39 -3.43 -8.18 -1.45
CA VAL A 39 -2.90 -9.00 -0.37
C VAL A 39 -1.46 -8.56 -0.14
N VAL A 40 -1.19 -7.93 1.01
CA VAL A 40 0.15 -7.60 1.45
C VAL A 40 0.59 -8.63 2.48
N ARG A 41 1.77 -9.20 2.28
CA ARG A 41 2.43 -10.09 3.23
C ARG A 41 3.72 -9.42 3.70
N VAL A 42 3.90 -9.38 5.00
CA VAL A 42 5.05 -8.77 5.66
C VAL A 42 5.68 -9.82 6.55
N ARG A 43 6.96 -10.09 6.35
CA ARG A 43 7.77 -11.04 7.12
C ARG A 43 8.92 -10.28 7.74
N ALA A 44 9.02 -10.33 9.06
CA ALA A 44 10.13 -9.77 9.80
C ALA A 44 11.13 -10.90 10.12
N LEU A 45 12.37 -10.72 9.69
CA LEU A 45 13.48 -11.62 9.93
C LEU A 45 14.53 -10.92 10.79
N ARG A 46 15.12 -11.67 11.72
CA ARG A 46 16.33 -11.24 12.42
C ARG A 46 17.53 -11.86 11.73
N GLY A 47 18.36 -11.02 11.14
CA GLY A 47 19.68 -11.40 10.62
C GLY A 47 20.70 -11.34 11.76
N THR A 48 21.55 -12.35 11.88
CA THR A 48 22.67 -12.39 12.84
C THR A 48 23.91 -13.00 12.20
N HIS A 49 25.09 -12.65 12.71
CA HIS A 49 26.32 -13.38 12.45
C HIS A 49 26.46 -14.54 13.44
N GLU A 50 26.45 -15.79 12.97
CA GLU A 50 26.68 -16.96 13.81
C GLU A 50 27.65 -17.94 13.14
N GLY A 51 28.82 -18.13 13.75
CA GLY A 51 29.81 -19.11 13.30
C GLY A 51 30.42 -18.83 11.91
N ARG A 52 31.28 -19.75 11.44
CA ARG A 52 32.10 -19.57 10.23
C ARG A 52 31.59 -20.29 8.97
N HIS A 53 30.47 -21.01 8.99
CA HIS A 53 30.09 -21.83 7.84
C HIS A 53 28.59 -21.86 7.53
N GLY A 54 28.25 -21.45 6.30
CA GLY A 54 26.94 -21.64 5.66
C GLY A 54 25.94 -20.52 5.91
N LEU A 55 25.09 -20.28 4.90
CA LEU A 55 23.87 -19.50 5.03
C LEU A 55 22.80 -20.38 5.68
N VAL A 56 22.21 -19.92 6.79
CA VAL A 56 21.15 -20.61 7.53
C VAL A 56 19.89 -19.75 7.51
N VAL A 57 18.86 -20.18 6.79
CA VAL A 57 17.58 -19.47 6.68
C VAL A 57 16.47 -20.31 7.30
N ASP A 58 15.60 -19.68 8.10
CA ASP A 58 14.35 -20.29 8.60
C ASP A 58 13.55 -20.91 7.44
N GLU A 59 13.06 -22.13 7.63
CA GLU A 59 12.37 -22.89 6.58
C GLU A 59 11.19 -22.13 5.96
N ARG A 60 10.51 -21.30 6.76
CA ARG A 60 9.37 -20.49 6.34
C ARG A 60 9.74 -19.25 5.51
N ALA A 61 11.05 -19.02 5.32
CA ALA A 61 11.60 -17.92 4.55
C ALA A 61 12.60 -18.38 3.48
N ARG A 62 12.66 -19.69 3.17
CA ARG A 62 13.57 -20.24 2.15
C ARG A 62 13.37 -19.63 0.76
N ASP A 63 12.16 -19.18 0.43
CA ASP A 63 11.89 -18.47 -0.82
C ASP A 63 12.69 -17.17 -0.97
N LEU A 64 13.22 -16.63 0.14
CA LEU A 64 14.04 -15.42 0.16
C LEU A 64 15.55 -15.71 0.15
N GLU A 65 15.99 -16.97 0.15
CA GLU A 65 17.39 -17.37 0.35
C GLU A 65 18.36 -16.66 -0.60
N GLN A 66 18.03 -16.58 -1.89
CA GLN A 66 18.86 -15.90 -2.89
C GLN A 66 19.04 -14.40 -2.59
N GLN A 67 18.00 -13.73 -2.09
CA GLN A 67 18.07 -12.31 -1.74
C GLN A 67 18.82 -12.11 -0.41
N LEU A 68 18.58 -13.00 0.58
CA LEU A 68 19.23 -12.94 1.88
C LEU A 68 20.74 -13.22 1.81
N ASN A 69 21.19 -14.06 0.88
CA ASN A 69 22.61 -14.34 0.63
C ASN A 69 23.42 -13.11 0.18
N GLN A 70 22.75 -12.03 -0.24
CA GLN A 70 23.40 -10.77 -0.63
C GLN A 70 23.66 -9.85 0.57
N LEU A 71 23.07 -10.16 1.72
CA LEU A 71 23.28 -9.41 2.95
C LEU A 71 24.49 -10.00 3.68
N GLN A 72 25.14 -9.19 4.53
CA GLN A 72 26.34 -9.62 5.24
C GLN A 72 26.08 -10.71 6.32
N PHE A 73 24.85 -10.89 6.76
CA PHE A 73 24.49 -11.86 7.80
C PHE A 73 24.43 -13.28 7.23
N ASN A 74 24.73 -14.29 8.06
CA ASN A 74 24.71 -15.69 7.65
C ASN A 74 23.59 -16.51 8.30
N LYS A 75 22.88 -15.97 9.30
CA LYS A 75 21.72 -16.62 9.91
C LYS A 75 20.51 -15.71 9.89
N PHE A 76 19.39 -16.20 9.38
CA PHE A 76 18.13 -15.47 9.27
C PHE A 76 17.00 -16.24 9.93
N LYS A 77 16.46 -15.70 11.02
CA LYS A 77 15.33 -16.28 11.76
C LYS A 77 14.05 -15.47 11.52
N LEU A 78 12.96 -16.13 11.12
CA LEU A 78 11.68 -15.47 10.95
C LEU A 78 11.06 -15.20 12.34
N VAL A 79 10.94 -13.91 12.70
CA VAL A 79 10.41 -13.49 14.00
C VAL A 79 8.91 -13.19 13.95
N ALA A 80 8.41 -12.70 12.82
CA ALA A 80 6.98 -12.47 12.63
C ALA A 80 6.59 -12.59 11.15
N ALA A 81 5.36 -13.01 10.89
CA ALA A 81 4.76 -13.01 9.57
C ALA A 81 3.31 -12.58 9.66
N GLN A 82 2.89 -11.64 8.83
CA GLN A 82 1.52 -11.14 8.78
C GLN A 82 1.03 -11.05 7.34
N ARG A 83 -0.23 -11.40 7.14
CA ARG A 83 -0.95 -11.27 5.87
C ARG A 83 -2.13 -10.35 6.09
N LYS A 84 -2.26 -9.30 5.28
CA LYS A 84 -3.35 -8.34 5.33
C LYS A 84 -3.94 -8.15 3.94
N VAL A 85 -5.26 -8.07 3.87
CA VAL A 85 -5.96 -7.63 2.66
C VAL A 85 -6.24 -6.15 2.86
N ILE A 86 -5.77 -5.32 1.94
CA ILE A 86 -5.84 -3.87 2.04
C ILE A 86 -6.50 -3.35 0.76
N SER A 87 -7.60 -2.61 0.90
CA SER A 87 -8.23 -1.95 -0.24
C SER A 87 -7.33 -0.87 -0.84
N LEU A 88 -7.42 -0.69 -2.15
CA LEU A 88 -6.69 0.35 -2.85
C LEU A 88 -6.97 1.74 -2.24
N LYS A 89 -5.93 2.54 -2.05
CA LYS A 89 -5.91 3.83 -1.33
C LYS A 89 -6.24 3.73 0.16
N GLY A 90 -6.64 2.56 0.66
CA GLY A 90 -6.77 2.23 2.07
C GLY A 90 -5.42 2.16 2.75
N LYS A 91 -5.40 2.41 4.06
CA LYS A 91 -4.19 2.43 4.87
C LYS A 91 -4.37 1.44 6.02
N GLU A 92 -3.38 0.58 6.21
CA GLU A 92 -3.32 -0.34 7.34
C GLU A 92 -2.01 -0.17 8.10
N THR A 93 -2.06 -0.34 9.41
CA THR A 93 -0.88 -0.35 10.28
C THR A 93 -0.67 -1.76 10.79
N ILE A 94 0.47 -2.34 10.43
CA ILE A 94 0.89 -3.69 10.78
C ILE A 94 1.84 -3.56 11.98
N PRO A 95 1.46 -4.03 13.18
CA PRO A 95 2.36 -4.05 14.31
C PRO A 95 3.50 -5.04 14.03
N LEU A 96 4.74 -4.65 14.30
CA LEU A 96 5.91 -5.50 14.17
C LEU A 96 6.39 -5.94 15.56
N THR A 97 7.50 -6.69 15.63
CA THR A 97 8.13 -7.03 16.90
C THR A 97 8.69 -5.80 17.60
N ASP A 98 8.90 -5.89 18.91
CA ASP A 98 9.58 -4.87 19.73
C ASP A 98 8.88 -3.49 19.76
N GLY A 99 7.57 -3.45 19.44
CA GLY A 99 6.77 -2.22 19.46
C GLY A 99 6.90 -1.34 18.22
N GLN A 100 7.62 -1.80 17.19
CA GLN A 100 7.71 -1.11 15.91
C GLN A 100 6.40 -1.26 15.11
N SER A 101 6.20 -0.42 14.10
CA SER A 101 5.01 -0.49 13.24
C SER A 101 5.31 -0.16 11.78
N LEU A 102 4.65 -0.88 10.87
CA LEU A 102 4.70 -0.63 9.43
C LEU A 102 3.31 -0.21 8.95
N THR A 103 3.17 1.04 8.55
CA THR A 103 2.02 1.51 7.80
C THR A 103 2.19 1.19 6.31
N VAL A 104 1.19 0.56 5.72
CA VAL A 104 1.14 0.26 4.27
C VAL A 104 -0.08 0.92 3.66
N ARG A 105 0.11 1.60 2.53
CA ARG A 105 -0.96 2.16 1.72
C ARG A 105 -0.76 1.82 0.24
N PRO A 106 -1.51 0.86 -0.30
CA PRO A 106 -1.57 0.64 -1.74
C PRO A 106 -2.16 1.86 -2.44
N MET A 107 -1.53 2.33 -3.51
CA MET A 107 -1.88 3.56 -4.20
C MET A 107 -2.58 3.28 -5.53
N TYR A 108 -2.06 2.33 -6.30
CA TYR A 108 -2.62 1.87 -7.57
C TYR A 108 -2.16 0.42 -7.84
N LEU A 109 -2.93 -0.30 -8.66
CA LEU A 109 -2.66 -1.67 -9.10
C LEU A 109 -2.68 -1.70 -10.63
N GLU A 110 -1.59 -2.15 -11.22
CA GLU A 110 -1.44 -2.44 -12.65
C GLU A 110 -1.03 -3.93 -12.82
N PRO A 111 -1.22 -4.55 -14.00
CA PRO A 111 -0.97 -5.99 -14.19
C PRO A 111 0.41 -6.49 -13.73
N HIS A 112 1.45 -5.65 -13.82
CA HIS A 112 2.83 -6.01 -13.47
C HIS A 112 3.42 -5.14 -12.36
N LYS A 113 2.61 -4.29 -11.73
CA LYS A 113 3.15 -3.26 -10.84
C LYS A 113 2.11 -2.83 -9.80
N VAL A 114 2.50 -2.82 -8.53
CA VAL A 114 1.71 -2.27 -7.44
C VAL A 114 2.46 -1.08 -6.84
N GLY A 115 1.83 0.09 -6.86
CA GLY A 115 2.36 1.26 -6.17
C GLY A 115 2.02 1.21 -4.69
N LEU A 116 3.02 1.20 -3.81
CA LEU A 116 2.84 1.22 -2.36
C LEU A 116 3.49 2.47 -1.75
N ARG A 117 2.84 3.05 -0.74
CA ARG A 117 3.50 3.93 0.22
C ARG A 117 3.71 3.16 1.52
N LEU A 118 4.96 3.12 1.97
CA LEU A 118 5.35 2.48 3.23
C LEU A 118 5.82 3.54 4.21
N LYS A 119 5.39 3.42 5.47
CA LYS A 119 5.94 4.19 6.58
C LYS A 119 6.27 3.25 7.73
N TRP A 120 7.55 3.05 8.01
CA TRP A 120 8.05 2.28 9.13
C TRP A 120 8.49 3.21 10.25
N VAL A 121 7.98 2.93 11.44
CA VAL A 121 8.25 3.69 12.66
C VAL A 121 8.77 2.74 13.74
N ASP A 122 9.77 3.18 14.50
CA ASP A 122 10.32 2.42 15.62
C ASP A 122 9.38 2.45 16.86
N ARG A 123 9.83 1.87 17.97
CA ARG A 123 9.07 1.88 19.24
C ARG A 123 8.87 3.29 19.82
N ALA A 124 9.79 4.21 19.57
CA ALA A 124 9.75 5.56 20.10
C ALA A 124 8.92 6.52 19.23
N GLY A 125 8.44 6.06 18.07
CA GLY A 125 7.72 6.91 17.12
C GLY A 125 8.63 7.57 16.07
N ALA A 126 9.93 7.26 16.06
CA ALA A 126 10.86 7.78 15.07
C ALA A 126 10.66 7.11 13.71
N CYS A 127 10.65 7.92 12.65
CA CYS A 127 10.43 7.44 11.29
C CYS A 127 11.72 6.82 10.74
N ILE A 128 11.76 5.49 10.64
CA ILE A 128 12.87 4.75 10.03
C ILE A 128 12.84 4.87 8.51
N LEU A 129 11.63 4.74 7.93
CA LEU A 129 11.43 4.74 6.48
C LEU A 129 10.07 5.39 6.17
N ASP A 130 10.01 6.39 5.29
CA ASP A 130 8.77 6.84 4.63
C ASP A 130 9.06 6.96 3.14
N THR A 131 8.58 5.99 2.37
CA THR A 131 8.92 5.90 0.94
C THR A 131 7.73 5.45 0.11
N ARG A 132 7.83 5.71 -1.19
CA ARG A 132 6.93 5.21 -2.22
C ARG A 132 7.72 4.28 -3.12
N MET A 133 7.17 3.11 -3.39
CA MET A 133 7.84 2.08 -4.17
C MET A 133 6.87 1.38 -5.11
N HIS A 134 7.42 0.78 -6.14
CA HIS A 134 6.70 -0.05 -7.08
C HIS A 134 7.19 -1.48 -6.91
N LEU A 135 6.27 -2.41 -6.65
CA LEU A 135 6.59 -3.83 -6.52
C LEU A 135 5.93 -4.62 -7.65
N THR A 136 6.64 -5.59 -8.20
CA THR A 136 6.04 -6.60 -9.08
C THR A 136 5.16 -7.52 -8.24
N PRO A 137 3.89 -7.76 -8.63
CA PRO A 137 3.03 -8.71 -7.92
C PRO A 137 3.68 -10.09 -7.80
N GLY A 138 3.77 -10.61 -6.58
CA GLY A 138 4.36 -11.92 -6.28
C GLY A 138 5.86 -11.92 -5.97
N GLU A 139 6.57 -10.83 -6.24
CA GLU A 139 7.98 -10.66 -5.84
C GLU A 139 8.07 -10.07 -4.43
N SER A 140 9.10 -10.48 -3.69
CA SER A 140 9.41 -9.93 -2.37
C SER A 140 10.48 -8.86 -2.49
N MET A 141 10.29 -7.75 -1.77
CA MET A 141 11.32 -6.73 -1.58
C MET A 141 11.83 -6.81 -0.14
N LEU A 142 13.16 -6.76 0.02
CA LEU A 142 13.80 -6.68 1.32
C LEU A 142 14.13 -5.22 1.68
N THR A 143 13.88 -4.84 2.93
CA THR A 143 14.36 -3.61 3.57
C THR A 143 14.80 -3.93 4.99
N GLY A 144 15.60 -3.09 5.64
CA GLY A 144 16.09 -3.37 6.99
C GLY A 144 16.38 -2.14 7.82
N THR A 145 16.41 -2.33 9.14
CA THR A 145 16.75 -1.32 10.16
C THR A 145 17.50 -1.96 11.32
N ASP A 146 17.93 -1.13 12.27
CA ASP A 146 18.56 -1.53 13.54
C ASP A 146 19.77 -2.43 13.30
N HIS A 147 20.68 -1.94 12.48
CA HIS A 147 21.94 -2.59 12.22
C HIS A 147 22.92 -2.33 13.36
N THR A 148 23.12 -3.33 14.21
CA THR A 148 24.39 -3.47 14.94
C THR A 148 25.37 -4.26 14.08
N ALA A 149 26.65 -4.27 14.46
CA ALA A 149 27.64 -5.12 13.77
C ALA A 149 27.24 -6.60 13.74
N ASP A 150 26.43 -7.06 14.71
CA ASP A 150 26.13 -8.48 14.92
C ASP A 150 24.71 -8.87 14.49
N SER A 151 23.81 -7.90 14.33
CA SER A 151 22.40 -8.18 14.03
C SER A 151 21.68 -7.06 13.29
N ALA A 152 20.64 -7.43 12.54
CA ALA A 152 19.68 -6.47 11.97
C ALA A 152 18.27 -7.02 11.92
N MET A 153 17.29 -6.11 11.90
CA MET A 153 15.91 -6.43 11.57
C MET A 153 15.69 -6.22 10.07
N ILE A 154 15.18 -7.24 9.39
CA ILE A 154 14.91 -7.24 7.95
C ILE A 154 13.42 -7.46 7.75
N LEU A 155 12.79 -6.62 6.94
CA LEU A 155 11.42 -6.80 6.49
C LEU A 155 11.43 -7.27 5.04
N ALA A 156 10.84 -8.44 4.79
CA ALA A 156 10.45 -8.88 3.47
C ALA A 156 8.98 -8.54 3.25
N ILE A 157 8.70 -7.75 2.22
CA ILE A 157 7.36 -7.28 1.87
C ILE A 157 7.03 -7.80 0.48
N ASP A 158 5.95 -8.56 0.38
CA ASP A 158 5.40 -9.03 -0.88
C ASP A 158 3.94 -8.61 -1.03
N VAL A 159 3.52 -8.42 -2.28
CA VAL A 159 2.18 -7.95 -2.62
C VAL A 159 1.61 -8.77 -3.76
N LYS A 160 0.32 -9.06 -3.70
CA LYS A 160 -0.45 -9.73 -4.77
C LYS A 160 -1.80 -9.04 -4.95
N ALA A 161 -2.34 -9.07 -6.16
CA ALA A 161 -3.74 -8.69 -6.37
C ALA A 161 -4.66 -9.67 -5.62
N ASN A 162 -5.73 -9.17 -4.99
CA ASN A 162 -6.78 -9.99 -4.40
C ASN A 162 -7.86 -10.26 -5.46
N GLY A 163 -7.47 -10.89 -6.57
CA GLY A 163 -8.38 -11.30 -7.65
C GLY A 163 -8.73 -12.78 -7.55
N PRO A 164 -9.82 -13.23 -8.21
CA PRO A 164 -10.05 -14.66 -8.42
C PRO A 164 -8.80 -15.21 -9.11
N ASP A 165 -8.14 -16.18 -8.48
CA ASP A 165 -6.82 -16.64 -8.88
C ASP A 165 -6.74 -16.81 -10.40
N SER A 166 -5.84 -16.05 -11.04
CA SER A 166 -5.53 -16.22 -12.47
C SER A 166 -4.83 -17.56 -12.78
N SER A 167 -4.76 -18.47 -11.81
CA SER A 167 -4.18 -19.82 -11.90
C SER A 167 -4.99 -20.80 -12.75
N SER A 168 -6.09 -20.37 -13.38
CA SER A 168 -6.93 -21.23 -14.23
C SER A 168 -6.56 -21.26 -15.71
N LYS A 169 -5.52 -20.54 -16.17
CA LYS A 169 -5.19 -20.45 -17.61
C LYS A 169 -4.05 -21.33 -18.14
N ASP A 170 -3.38 -22.11 -17.31
CA ASP A 170 -2.35 -23.06 -17.75
C ASP A 170 -2.77 -24.52 -17.51
N ARG A 171 -3.86 -24.95 -18.17
CA ARG A 171 -4.20 -26.37 -18.36
C ARG A 171 -4.43 -26.66 -19.83
#